data_AF-A0A803L9U6-F1
#
_entry.id   AF-A0A803L9U6-F1
#
_cell.length_a   1.000
_cell.length_b   1.000
_cell.length_c   1.000
_cell.angle_alpha   90.00
_cell.angle_beta   90.00
_cell.angle_gamma   90.00
#
_symmetry.space_group_name_H-M   'P 1'
#
loop_
_entity.id
_entity.type
_entity.pdbx_description
1 polymer ?
#
loop_
_entity_poly.entity_id
_entity_poly.type
_entity_poly.pdbx_seq_one_letter_code
_entity_poly.pdbx_strand_id
1 'polypeptide(L)'
;MLFSSTKYDDILLVKPSISVCLATCEDKFVEEFAQSCKLSSKRLVLFAIYDNDDYRGSHWSIIVYDRTNNSFLHYDSMEGVNNFHAMKLFDAIKEFMGPGGEV
;
A
#
# COMPACT_ATOMS: atom_id res chain seq x y z
N MET A 1 17.61 -8.51 -2.89
CA MET A 1 16.66 -8.24 -3.98
C MET A 1 16.55 -6.72 -4.09
N LEU A 2 16.90 -6.11 -5.23
CA LEU A 2 16.85 -4.64 -5.39
C LEU A 2 15.50 -4.23 -5.97
N PHE A 3 14.70 -3.50 -5.20
CA PHE A 3 13.44 -2.93 -5.70
C PHE A 3 13.74 -1.64 -6.47
N SER A 4 13.64 -1.69 -7.80
CA SER A 4 13.68 -0.49 -8.64
C SER A 4 12.44 0.37 -8.39
N SER A 5 12.64 1.61 -7.92
CA SER A 5 11.68 2.71 -7.85
C SER A 5 12.25 3.90 -8.62
N THR A 6 11.50 4.46 -9.58
CA THR A 6 11.86 5.68 -10.30
C THR A 6 11.78 6.90 -9.37
N LYS A 7 12.79 7.79 -9.41
CA LYS A 7 12.94 8.94 -8.51
C LYS A 7 11.97 10.09 -8.81
N TYR A 8 10.77 9.99 -8.26
CA TYR A 8 10.09 11.15 -7.66
C TYR A 8 10.29 10.94 -6.16
N ASP A 9 11.24 11.64 -5.53
CA ASP A 9 11.70 11.28 -4.17
C ASP A 9 10.57 11.28 -3.12
N ASP A 10 9.44 11.94 -3.43
CA ASP A 10 8.23 12.03 -2.64
C ASP A 10 7.09 11.06 -3.03
N ILE A 11 7.17 10.32 -4.15
CA ILE A 11 6.13 9.36 -4.59
C ILE A 11 6.70 7.94 -4.63
N LEU A 12 5.99 7.00 -4.02
CA LEU A 12 6.29 5.57 -4.11
C LEU A 12 5.15 4.81 -4.77
N LEU A 13 5.47 4.12 -5.86
CA LEU A 13 4.59 3.14 -6.50
C LEU A 13 5.00 1.75 -6.03
N VAL A 14 4.15 1.10 -5.23
CA VAL A 14 4.42 -0.24 -4.73
C VAL A 14 4.06 -1.25 -5.81
N LYS A 15 4.96 -2.21 -6.05
CA LYS A 15 4.70 -3.28 -7.03
C LYS A 15 3.46 -4.07 -6.60
N PRO A 16 2.55 -4.45 -7.52
CA PRO A 16 1.34 -5.18 -7.18
C PRO A 16 1.57 -6.44 -6.34
N SER A 17 2.60 -7.23 -6.67
CA SER A 17 2.94 -8.43 -5.90
C SER A 17 3.34 -8.14 -4.45
N ILE A 18 3.98 -6.98 -4.21
CA ILE A 18 4.34 -6.53 -2.87
C ILE A 18 3.11 -6.01 -2.13
N SER A 19 2.24 -5.24 -2.79
CA SER A 19 0.96 -4.80 -2.19
C SER A 19 0.11 -5.98 -1.71
N VAL A 20 0.03 -7.05 -2.50
CA VAL A 20 -0.68 -8.27 -2.10
C VAL A 20 -0.02 -8.95 -0.90
N CYS A 21 1.31 -9.11 -0.88
CA CYS A 21 1.99 -9.71 0.28
C CYS A 21 1.81 -8.85 1.54
N LEU A 22 1.89 -7.51 1.45
CA LEU A 22 1.70 -6.64 2.61
C LEU A 22 0.34 -6.84 3.29
N ALA A 23 -0.70 -7.26 2.57
CA ALA A 23 -2.02 -7.55 3.12
C ALA A 23 -2.17 -8.94 3.76
N THR A 24 -1.20 -9.84 3.57
CA THR A 24 -1.28 -11.26 3.98
C THR A 24 -0.08 -11.78 4.77
N CYS A 25 1.05 -11.09 4.69
CA CYS A 25 2.33 -11.48 5.29
C CYS A 25 2.42 -10.99 6.75
N GLU A 26 3.40 -11.50 7.51
CA GLU A 26 3.60 -11.15 8.92
C GLU A 26 4.06 -9.69 9.12
N ASP A 27 3.75 -9.11 10.28
CA ASP A 27 4.07 -7.72 10.64
C ASP A 27 5.54 -7.34 10.41
N LYS A 28 6.46 -8.28 10.67
CA LYS A 28 7.90 -8.08 10.46
C LYS A 28 8.25 -7.75 9.00
N PHE A 29 7.57 -8.38 8.04
CA PHE A 29 7.78 -8.10 6.62
C PHE A 29 7.29 -6.68 6.27
N VAL A 30 6.16 -6.26 6.85
CA VAL A 30 5.60 -4.92 6.65
C VAL A 30 6.55 -3.86 7.21
N GLU A 31 7.11 -4.09 8.39
CA GLU A 31 8.11 -3.22 9.01
C GLU A 31 9.39 -3.10 8.14
N GLU A 32 9.96 -4.22 7.72
CA GLU A 32 11.15 -4.24 6.86
C GLU A 32 10.90 -3.52 5.53
N PHE A 33 9.72 -3.72 4.93
CA PHE A 33 9.30 -2.98 3.74
C PHE A 33 9.21 -1.48 4.00
N ALA A 34 8.58 -1.09 5.11
CA ALA A 34 8.37 0.31 5.47
C ALA A 34 9.70 1.06 5.63
N GLN A 35 10.64 0.44 6.34
CA GLN A 35 11.99 0.97 6.55
C GLN A 35 12.78 1.03 5.24
N SER A 36 12.79 -0.06 4.47
CA SER A 36 13.56 -0.16 3.22
C SER A 36 13.10 0.85 2.16
N CYS A 37 11.79 1.11 2.10
CA CYS A 37 11.21 2.06 1.15
C CYS A 37 11.16 3.50 1.68
N LYS A 38 11.57 3.72 2.93
CA LYS A 38 11.49 5.00 3.64
C LYS A 38 10.09 5.60 3.53
N LEU A 39 9.06 4.82 3.86
CA LEU A 39 7.65 5.24 3.69
C LEU A 39 7.36 6.59 4.36
N SER A 40 7.96 6.83 5.52
CA SER A 40 7.86 8.09 6.28
C SER A 40 8.32 9.32 5.50
N SER A 41 9.19 9.15 4.50
CA SER A 41 9.68 10.25 3.65
C SER A 41 8.85 10.46 2.39
N LYS A 42 7.84 9.63 2.13
CA LYS A 42 7.03 9.68 0.90
C LYS A 42 5.77 10.51 1.15
N ARG A 43 5.55 11.52 0.31
CA ARG A 43 4.31 12.29 0.27
C ARG A 43 3.15 11.43 -0.23
N LEU A 44 3.35 10.68 -1.31
CA LEU A 44 2.35 9.76 -1.84
C LEU A 44 2.87 8.33 -1.85
N VAL A 45 2.05 7.39 -1.40
CA VAL A 45 2.32 5.95 -1.54
C VAL A 45 1.12 5.28 -2.16
N LEU A 46 1.32 4.60 -3.29
CA LEU A 46 0.26 3.95 -4.04
C LEU A 46 0.44 2.44 -3.98
N PHE A 47 -0.63 1.74 -3.63
CA PHE A 47 -0.70 0.29 -3.54
C PHE A 47 -1.78 -0.24 -4.48
N ALA A 48 -1.48 -1.30 -5.22
CA ALA A 48 -2.47 -2.00 -6.00
C ALA A 48 -3.20 -3.02 -5.12
N ILE A 49 -4.53 -3.06 -5.21
CA ILE A 49 -5.37 -4.05 -4.56
C ILE A 49 -5.93 -4.99 -5.62
N TYR A 50 -5.96 -6.29 -5.30
CA TYR A 50 -6.47 -7.33 -6.16
C TYR A 50 -7.33 -8.30 -5.34
N ASP A 51 -8.47 -8.67 -5.91
CA ASP A 51 -9.45 -9.61 -5.36
C ASP A 51 -8.97 -11.06 -5.55
N ASN A 52 -8.03 -11.51 -4.71
CA ASN A 52 -7.46 -12.87 -4.85
C ASN A 52 -8.27 -13.96 -4.11
N ASP A 53 -9.56 -13.76 -3.84
CA ASP A 53 -10.38 -14.71 -3.09
C ASP A 53 -10.72 -15.99 -3.90
N ASP A 54 -10.64 -15.93 -5.23
CA ASP A 54 -10.75 -17.08 -6.13
C ASP A 54 -9.63 -17.04 -7.18
N TYR A 55 -9.25 -18.19 -7.76
CA TYR A 55 -8.15 -18.34 -8.73
C TYR A 55 -8.28 -17.47 -10.00
N ARG A 56 -9.39 -16.72 -10.12
CA ARG A 56 -9.78 -15.86 -11.23
C ARG A 56 -10.03 -14.42 -10.79
N GLY A 57 -9.35 -13.94 -9.75
CA GLY A 57 -9.43 -12.54 -9.34
C GLY A 57 -9.54 -11.61 -10.53
N SER A 58 -10.55 -10.77 -10.50
CA SER A 58 -11.16 -10.19 -11.68
C SER A 58 -10.97 -8.68 -11.74
N HIS A 59 -10.55 -8.07 -10.63
CA HIS A 59 -10.71 -6.66 -10.42
C HIS A 59 -9.55 -6.03 -9.65
N TRP A 60 -9.03 -4.95 -10.23
CA TRP A 60 -7.99 -4.13 -9.61
C TRP A 60 -8.57 -2.84 -9.07
N SER A 61 -8.15 -2.46 -7.87
CA SER A 61 -8.38 -1.13 -7.32
C SER A 61 -7.07 -0.59 -6.72
N ILE A 62 -7.08 0.66 -6.26
CA ILE A 62 -5.87 1.31 -5.74
C ILE A 62 -6.16 1.94 -4.38
N ILE A 63 -5.24 1.76 -3.43
CA ILE A 63 -5.14 2.61 -2.23
C ILE A 63 -4.02 3.63 -2.45
N VAL A 64 -4.34 4.89 -2.19
CA VAL A 64 -3.37 5.99 -2.14
C VAL A 64 -3.30 6.50 -0.71
N TYR A 65 -2.12 6.45 -0.11
CA TYR A 65 -1.83 7.25 1.08
C TYR A 65 -1.30 8.62 0.64
N ASP A 66 -1.99 9.68 1.06
CA ASP A 66 -1.58 11.07 0.88
C ASP A 66 -1.18 11.68 2.22
N ARG A 67 0.13 11.85 2.41
CA ARG A 67 0.70 12.42 3.63
C ARG A 67 0.36 13.90 3.81
N THR A 68 0.11 14.64 2.73
CA THR A 68 -0.28 16.06 2.83
C THR A 68 -1.60 16.23 3.58
N ASN A 69 -2.52 15.29 3.38
CA ASN A 69 -3.82 15.25 4.06
C ASN A 69 -3.87 14.22 5.21
N ASN A 70 -2.78 13.49 5.43
CA ASN A 70 -2.70 12.32 6.31
C ASN A 70 -3.89 11.36 6.14
N SER A 71 -4.20 11.01 4.90
CA SER A 71 -5.40 10.25 4.57
C SER A 71 -5.12 9.09 3.63
N PHE A 72 -5.94 8.05 3.75
CA PHE A 72 -6.02 6.97 2.79
C PHE A 72 -7.23 7.18 1.89
N LEU A 73 -7.03 7.00 0.59
CA LEU A 73 -8.05 7.12 -0.44
C LEU A 73 -8.10 5.79 -1.20
N HIS A 74 -9.26 5.16 -1.21
CA HIS A 74 -9.51 3.94 -1.99
C HIS A 74 -10.25 4.31 -3.27
N TYR A 75 -9.64 4.00 -4.41
CA TYR A 75 -10.21 4.22 -5.74
C TYR A 75 -10.58 2.87 -6.32
N ASP A 76 -11.87 2.59 -6.34
CA ASP A 76 -12.45 1.35 -6.83
C ASP A 76 -13.41 1.64 -8.00
N SER A 77 -13.06 1.16 -9.19
CA SER A 77 -13.87 1.36 -10.40
C SER A 77 -15.04 0.36 -10.52
N MET A 78 -15.08 -0.67 -9.67
CA MET A 78 -16.17 -1.63 -9.58
C MET A 78 -16.73 -1.59 -8.16
N GLU A 79 -17.45 -0.50 -7.88
CA GLU A 79 -18.20 -0.17 -6.68
C GLU A 79 -18.07 -1.14 -5.49
N GLY A 80 -16.92 -1.07 -4.81
CA GLY A 80 -16.69 -1.70 -3.51
C GLY A 80 -16.32 -3.19 -3.53
N VAL A 81 -16.14 -3.80 -4.71
CA VAL A 81 -15.68 -5.19 -4.85
C VAL A 81 -14.40 -5.44 -4.07
N ASN A 82 -13.50 -4.45 -4.03
CA ASN A 82 -12.23 -4.58 -3.33
C ASN A 82 -12.20 -4.01 -1.91
N ASN A 83 -13.35 -3.60 -1.32
CA ASN A 83 -13.37 -2.97 0.01
C ASN A 83 -12.74 -3.85 1.10
N PHE A 84 -13.02 -5.14 1.09
CA PHE A 84 -12.47 -6.08 2.07
C PHE A 84 -10.94 -6.21 1.94
N HIS A 85 -10.44 -6.39 0.72
CA HIS A 85 -9.00 -6.46 0.44
C HIS A 85 -8.27 -5.15 0.74
N ALA A 86 -8.92 -4.03 0.44
CA ALA A 86 -8.42 -2.71 0.74
C ALA A 86 -8.28 -2.49 2.26
N MET A 87 -9.29 -2.90 3.04
CA MET A 87 -9.25 -2.79 4.50
C MET A 87 -8.12 -3.64 5.12
N LYS A 88 -7.92 -4.87 4.62
CA LYS A 88 -6.79 -5.72 5.08
C LYS A 88 -5.44 -5.05 4.86
N LEU A 89 -5.21 -4.48 3.67
CA LEU A 89 -3.96 -3.77 3.41
C LEU A 89 -3.84 -2.54 4.31
N PHE A 90 -4.91 -1.75 4.44
CA PHE A 90 -4.94 -0.58 5.31
C PHE A 90 -4.56 -0.93 6.75
N ASP A 91 -5.19 -1.95 7.33
CA ASP A 91 -4.91 -2.37 8.70
C ASP A 91 -3.46 -2.81 8.91
N ALA A 92 -2.86 -3.46 7.90
CA ALA A 92 -1.46 -3.88 7.96
C ALA A 92 -0.47 -2.70 7.92
N ILE A 93 -0.77 -1.64 7.15
CA ILE A 93 0.22 -0.57 6.89
C ILE A 93 -0.01 0.72 7.67
N LYS A 94 -1.20 0.94 8.24
CA LYS A 94 -1.58 2.24 8.83
C LYS A 94 -0.63 2.71 9.93
N GLU A 95 -0.09 1.81 10.74
CA GLU A 95 0.84 2.14 11.83
C GLU A 95 2.21 2.62 11.32
N PHE A 96 2.54 2.35 10.06
CA PHE A 96 3.79 2.80 9.41
C PHE A 96 3.59 4.10 8.60
N MET A 97 2.38 4.67 8.64
CA MET A 97 1.99 5.89 7.95
C MET A 97 1.59 6.96 8.97
N GLY A 98 1.64 8.24 8.59
CA GLY A 98 1.34 9.33 9.51
C GLY A 98 1.86 10.69 9.00
N PRO A 99 1.57 11.82 9.66
CA PRO A 99 2.31 13.05 9.39
C PRO A 99 3.79 12.76 9.72
N GLY A 100 4.69 12.89 8.75
CA GLY A 100 6.07 12.38 8.87
C GLY A 100 6.78 12.87 10.13
N GLY A 101 7.35 11.93 10.89
CA GLY A 101 8.08 12.18 12.15
C GLY A 101 7.83 11.07 13.16
N GLU A 102 8.90 10.30 13.46
CA GLU A 102 9.01 9.24 14.48
C GLU A 102 8.34 7.88 14.17
N VAL A 103 9.18 6.90 13.81
CA VAL A 103 9.05 5.50 14.27
C VAL A 103 9.84 5.37 15.56
#